data_AF-A0A099D1A0-F1
#
_entry.id   AF-A0A099D1A0-F1
#
_cell.length_a   1.000
_cell.length_b   1.000
_cell.length_c   1.000
_cell.angle_alpha   90.00
_cell.angle_beta   90.00
_cell.angle_gamma   90.00
#
_symmetry.space_group_name_H-M   'P 1'
#
loop_
_entity.id
_entity.type
_entity.pdbx_description
1 polymer ?
#
loop_
_entity_poly.entity_id
_entity_poly.type
_entity_poly.pdbx_seq_one_letter_code
_entity_poly.pdbx_strand_id
1 'polypeptide(L)' 'MNDPHHHVAGLLRQGHWLLETAAYEISGDRYSPTQCRDTANAMEELAAALREHAETLPGGEHTGEDDGGSGPDAG' A
#
# COMPACT_ATOMS: atom_id res chain seq x y z
N MET A 1 1.50 17.18 12.56
CA MET A 1 2.46 16.11 12.22
C MET A 1 1.73 15.17 11.28
N ASN A 2 2.14 15.13 10.01
CA ASN A 2 1.55 14.24 9.02
C ASN A 2 2.19 12.86 9.26
N ASP A 3 1.42 11.89 9.72
CA ASP A 3 1.96 10.57 10.02
C ASP A 3 2.26 9.84 8.69
N PRO A 4 3.53 9.46 8.43
CA PRO A 4 3.93 8.87 7.15
C PRO A 4 3.21 7.54 6.86
N HIS A 5 2.85 6.77 7.90
CA HIS A 5 2.05 5.56 7.72
C HIS A 5 0.63 5.89 7.26
N HIS A 6 -0.01 6.91 7.85
CA HIS A 6 -1.33 7.37 7.41
C HIS A 6 -1.34 7.87 5.95
N HIS A 7 -0.27 8.55 5.52
CA HIS A 7 -0.16 9.01 4.14
C HIS A 7 -0.08 7.85 3.14
N VAL A 8 0.80 6.88 3.40
CA VAL A 8 0.99 5.69 2.55
C VAL A 8 -0.27 4.82 2.53
N ALA A 9 -0.92 4.64 3.68
CA ALA A 9 -2.21 3.94 3.75
C ALA A 9 -3.31 4.63 2.92
N GLY A 10 -3.33 5.98 2.91
CA GLY A 10 -4.22 6.76 2.06
C GLY A 10 -3.95 6.54 0.56
N LEU A 11 -2.68 6.60 0.15
CA LEU A 11 -2.27 6.36 -1.23
C LEU A 11 -2.59 4.94 -1.69
N LEU A 12 -2.37 3.93 -0.85
CA LEU A 12 -2.73 2.54 -1.15
C LEU A 12 -4.23 2.38 -1.39
N ARG A 13 -5.06 2.99 -0.54
CA ARG A 13 -6.51 2.94 -0.70
C ARG A 13 -6.95 3.64 -1.98
N GLN A 14 -6.37 4.79 -2.30
CA GLN A 14 -6.64 5.50 -3.55
C GLN A 14 -6.21 4.68 -4.77
N GLY A 15 -5.03 4.04 -4.73
CA GLY A 15 -4.53 3.17 -5.80
C GLY A 15 -5.44 1.97 -6.06
N HIS A 16 -5.98 1.36 -4.99
CA HIS A 16 -6.95 0.27 -5.11
C HIS A 16 -8.21 0.71 -5.89
N TRP A 17 -8.83 1.81 -5.48
CA TRP A 17 -10.01 2.35 -6.17
C TRP A 17 -9.73 2.74 -7.63
N LEU A 18 -8.54 3.30 -7.89
CA LEU A 18 -8.13 3.67 -9.24
C LEU A 18 -8.03 2.45 -10.15
N LEU A 19 -7.39 1.37 -9.67
CA LEU A 19 -7.25 0.12 -10.43
C LEU A 19 -8.60 -0.58 -10.64
N GLU A 20 -9.47 -0.62 -9.63
CA GLU A 20 -10.83 -1.16 -9.79
C GLU A 20 -11.61 -0.39 -10.87
N THR A 21 -11.53 0.94 -10.84
CA THR A 21 -12.19 1.79 -11.83
C THR A 21 -11.59 1.57 -13.23
N ALA A 22 -10.27 1.52 -13.34
CA ALA A 22 -9.59 1.26 -14.61
C ALA A 22 -9.99 -0.09 -15.19
N ALA A 23 -10.00 -1.16 -14.38
CA ALA A 23 -10.42 -2.49 -14.82
C ALA A 23 -11.86 -2.50 -15.34
N TYR A 24 -12.78 -1.84 -14.63
CA TYR A 24 -14.17 -1.71 -15.04
C TYR A 24 -14.30 -0.96 -16.38
N GLU A 25 -13.67 0.20 -16.52
CA GLU A 25 -13.75 1.02 -17.74
C GLU A 25 -13.05 0.36 -18.94
N ILE A 26 -11.93 -0.34 -18.73
CA ILE A 26 -11.24 -1.11 -19.78
C ILE A 26 -12.14 -2.23 -20.29
N SER A 27 -12.80 -2.97 -19.39
CA SER A 27 -13.73 -4.03 -19.79
C SER A 27 -14.93 -3.52 -20.60
N GLY A 28 -15.28 -2.24 -20.41
CA GLY A 28 -16.35 -1.55 -21.13
C GLY A 28 -15.92 -0.82 -22.41
N ASP A 29 -14.65 -0.91 -22.83
CA ASP A 29 -14.08 -0.15 -23.97
C ASP A 29 -14.25 1.39 -23.82
N ARG A 30 -14.30 1.88 -22.58
CA ARG A 30 -14.48 3.32 -22.24
C ARG A 30 -13.21 3.97 -21.70
N TYR A 31 -12.08 3.27 -21.79
CA TYR A 31 -10.83 3.69 -21.20
C TYR A 31 -9.87 4.23 -22.25
N SER A 32 -9.55 5.52 -22.16
CA SER A 32 -8.74 6.22 -23.15
C SER A 32 -7.24 6.01 -22.95
N PRO A 33 -6.42 6.20 -24.01
CA PRO A 33 -4.97 6.16 -23.89
C PRO A 33 -4.40 7.16 -22.86
N THR A 34 -5.04 8.32 -22.70
CA THR A 34 -4.67 9.32 -21.69
C THR A 34 -4.93 8.79 -20.29
N GLN A 35 -6.11 8.25 -20.03
CA GLN A 35 -6.44 7.66 -18.71
C GLN A 35 -5.49 6.51 -18.34
N CYS A 36 -5.07 5.72 -19.34
CA CYS A 36 -4.07 4.67 -19.13
C CYS A 36 -2.71 5.23 -18.68
N ARG A 37 -2.24 6.32 -19.31
CA ARG A 37 -1.01 7.02 -18.89
C ARG A 37 -1.16 7.66 -17.52
N ASP A 38 -2.29 8.31 -17.25
CA ASP A 38 -2.54 8.96 -15.96
C ASP A 38 -2.56 7.93 -14.82
N THR A 39 -3.17 6.77 -15.06
CA THR A 39 -3.20 5.68 -14.07
C THR A 39 -1.81 5.08 -13.86
N ALA A 40 -1.02 4.92 -14.93
CA ALA A 40 0.38 4.50 -14.80
C ALA A 40 1.19 5.48 -13.94
N ASN A 41 1.10 6.79 -14.22
CA ASN A 41 1.80 7.82 -13.46
C ASN A 41 1.42 7.79 -11.97
N ALA A 42 0.12 7.66 -11.65
CA ALA A 42 -0.34 7.56 -10.27
C ALA A 42 0.20 6.29 -9.56
N MET A 43 0.37 5.18 -10.29
CA MET A 43 0.98 3.97 -9.75
C MET A 43 2.49 4.12 -9.53
N GLU A 44 3.18 4.89 -10.37
CA GLU A 44 4.59 5.22 -10.17
C GLU A 44 4.79 6.09 -8.92
N GLU A 45 3.92 7.07 -8.67
CA GLU A 45 3.93 7.87 -7.43
C GLU A 45 3.67 7.01 -6.20
N LEU A 46 2.68 6.11 -6.25
CA LEU A 46 2.44 5.14 -5.18
C LEU A 46 3.66 4.24 -4.93
N ALA A 47 4.30 3.77 -6.01
CA ALA A 47 5.49 2.94 -5.91
C ALA A 47 6.67 3.72 -5.30
N ALA A 48 6.84 5.01 -5.61
CA ALA A 48 7.83 5.87 -4.99
C ALA A 48 7.57 6.01 -3.48
N ALA A 49 6.34 6.36 -3.10
CA ALA A 49 5.95 6.51 -1.70
C ALA A 49 6.16 5.22 -0.88
N LEU A 50 5.91 4.05 -1.46
CA LEU A 50 6.17 2.76 -0.80
C LEU A 50 7.67 2.51 -0.58
N ARG A 51 8.52 2.88 -1.54
CA ARG A 51 9.98 2.76 -1.40
C ARG A 51 10.50 3.70 -0.31
N GLU A 52 10.07 4.95 -0.32
CA GLU A 52 10.40 5.93 0.73
C GLU A 52 9.90 5.45 2.10
N HIS A 53 8.69 4.87 2.16
CA HIS A 53 8.17 4.32 3.40
C HIS A 53 9.02 3.15 3.91
N ALA A 54 9.47 2.26 3.03
CA ALA A 54 10.32 1.15 3.39
C ALA A 54 11.65 1.61 4.04
N GLU A 55 12.21 2.75 3.61
CA GLU A 55 13.40 3.34 4.25
C GLU A 55 13.14 3.86 5.67
N THR A 56 11.87 4.18 6.00
CA THR A 56 11.47 4.62 7.35
C THR A 56 11.13 3.46 8.28
N LEU A 57 10.89 2.26 7.75
CA LEU A 57 10.62 1.09 8.56
C LEU A 57 11.90 0.62 9.25
N PRO A 58 11.85 0.21 10.53
CA PRO A 58 12.99 -0.39 11.17
C PRO A 58 13.44 -1.61 10.36
N GLY A 59 14.74 -1.71 10.07
CA GLY A 59 15.33 -2.77 9.21
C GLY A 59 15.26 -4.19 9.77
N GLY A 60 14.38 -4.44 10.76
CA GLY A 60 14.02 -5.76 11.21
C GLY A 60 12.86 -6.28 10.39
N GLU A 61 13.06 -7.45 9.79
CA GLU A 61 12.00 -8.42 9.60
C GLU A 61 11.01 -8.29 10.77
N HIS A 62 9.72 -8.10 10.50
CA HIS A 62 8.70 -8.28 11.53
C HIS A 62 8.78 -9.75 11.94
N THR A 63 9.70 -10.09 12.84
CA THR A 63 9.53 -11.23 13.72
C THR A 63 8.28 -10.88 14.51
N GLY A 64 7.14 -11.32 13.99
CA GLY A 64 6.01 -11.67 14.82
C GLY A 64 6.50 -12.77 15.74
N GLU A 65 7.30 -12.42 16.74
CA GLU A 65 7.32 -13.11 17.99
C GLU A 65 5.92 -12.83 18.55
N ASP A 66 4.99 -13.70 18.16
CA ASP A 66 3.87 -14.07 18.99
C ASP A 66 4.52 -14.37 20.35
N ASP A 67 4.49 -13.39 21.26
CA ASP A 67 4.74 -13.58 22.69
C ASP A 67 3.57 -14.45 23.17
N GLY A 68 3.63 -15.71 22.75
CA GLY A 68 2.81 -16.78 23.21
C GLY A 68 3.14 -16.91 24.67
N GLY A 69 2.28 -16.31 25.49
CA GLY A 69 2.26 -16.45 26.93
C GLY A 69 2.22 -17.93 27.31
N SER A 70 3.39 -18.56 27.35
CA SER A 70 3.63 -19.73 28.17
C SER A 70 3.73 -19.20 29.58
N GLY A 71 2.60 -19.24 30.27
CA GLY A 71 2.54 -18.98 31.70
C GLY A 71 3.54 -19.87 32.45
N PRO A 72 4.18 -19.35 33.51
CA PRO A 72 4.95 -20.22 34.37
C PRO A 72 3.97 -21.09 35.17
N ASP A 73 3.95 -22.38 34.82
CA ASP A 73 3.73 -23.45 35.78
C ASP A 73 4.79 -23.31 36.89
N ALA A 74 4.36 -23.05 38.11
CA ALA A 74 5.17 -23.23 39.31
C ALA A 74 4.30 -23.31 40.57
N GLY A 75 4.13 -24.54 41.09
CA GLY A 75 4.11 -24.83 42.53
C GLY A 75 2.77 -25.03 43.19
#